data_AF-T1A886-F1
#
_entry.id   AF-T1A886-F1
#
_cell.length_a   1.000
_cell.length_b   1.000
_cell.length_c   1.000
_cell.angle_alpha   90.00
_cell.angle_beta   90.00
_cell.angle_gamma   90.00
#
_symmetry.space_group_name_H-M   'P 1'
#
loop_
_entity.id
_entity.type
_entity.pdbx_description
1 polymer ?
#
loop_
_entity_poly.entity_id
_entity_poly.type
_entity_poly.pdbx_seq_one_letter_code
_entity_poly.pdbx_strand_id
1 'polypeptide(L)' 'MFVVEQNRDGQLRSLIVDAFGIDPAKLVPVLHYDGTPITARFIAGAIGEHITQKRVAGADSCAA' A
#
# COMPACT_ATOMS: atom_id res chain seq x y z
N MET A 1 -6.38 -2.15 4.29
CA MET A 1 -6.06 -3.40 3.58
C MET A 1 -4.99 -3.08 2.55
N PHE A 2 -3.99 -3.93 2.36
CA PHE A 2 -2.96 -3.71 1.34
C PHE A 2 -3.37 -4.36 0.02
N VAL A 3 -3.15 -3.66 -1.08
CA VAL A 3 -3.29 -4.19 -2.45
C VAL A 3 -1.89 -4.27 -3.03
N VAL A 4 -1.38 -5.49 -3.17
CA VAL A 4 -0.03 -5.76 -3.69
C VAL A 4 -0.17 -6.16 -5.15
N GLU A 5 0.49 -5.44 -6.05
CA GLU A 5 0.40 -5.71 -7.49
C GLU A 5 1.68 -5.35 -8.24
N GLN A 6 2.01 -6.16 -9.27
CA GLN A 6 3.08 -5.84 -10.22
C GLN A 6 2.55 -4.93 -11.33
N ASN A 7 2.22 -3.70 -10.96
CA ASN A 7 1.65 -2.70 -11.85
C ASN A 7 2.15 -1.31 -11.44
N ARG A 8 2.52 -0.48 -12.41
CA ARG A 8 3.01 0.88 -12.15
C ARG A 8 1.96 1.81 -11.57
N ASP A 9 0.72 1.67 -12.04
CA ASP A 9 -0.34 2.66 -11.86
C ASP A 9 -1.42 2.19 -10.88
N GLY A 10 -1.31 0.97 -10.35
CA GLY A 10 -2.25 0.43 -9.36
C GLY A 10 -3.61 0.05 -9.96
N GLN A 11 -3.62 -0.53 -11.16
CA GLN A 11 -4.86 -0.78 -11.90
C GLN A 11 -5.78 -1.79 -11.20
N LEU A 12 -5.25 -2.79 -10.48
CA LEU A 12 -6.09 -3.70 -9.70
C LEU A 12 -6.79 -2.95 -8.57
N ARG A 13 -6.10 -2.04 -7.88
CA ARG A 13 -6.72 -1.18 -6.87
C ARG A 13 -7.85 -0.35 -7.47
N SER A 14 -7.65 0.25 -8.65
CA SER A 14 -8.68 1.02 -9.34
C SER A 14 -9.90 0.16 -9.68
N LEU A 15 -9.69 -1.04 -10.23
CA LEU A 15 -10.78 -1.99 -10.50
C LEU A 15 -11.57 -2.36 -9.24
N ILE A 16 -10.90 -2.57 -8.10
CA ILE A 16 -11.57 -2.88 -6.83
C ILE A 16 -12.42 -1.69 -6.34
N VAL A 17 -11.90 -0.46 -6.42
CA VAL A 17 -12.64 0.75 -6.05
C VAL A 17 -13.87 0.90 -6.94
N ASP A 18 -13.69 0.82 -8.25
CA ASP A 18 -14.74 1.06 -9.23
C ASP A 18 -15.82 -0.03 -9.19
N ALA A 19 -15.43 -1.30 -9.06
CA ALA A 19 -16.37 -2.43 -9.08
C ALA A 19 -17.20 -2.54 -7.79
N PHE A 20 -16.68 -2.10 -6.65
CA PHE A 20 -17.29 -2.36 -5.34
C PHE A 20 -17.60 -1.10 -4.52
N GLY A 21 -17.29 0.10 -5.03
CA GLY A 21 -17.49 1.37 -4.32
C GLY A 21 -16.68 1.45 -3.01
N ILE A 22 -15.55 0.75 -2.93
CA ILE A 22 -14.71 0.75 -1.73
C ILE A 22 -13.99 2.09 -1.64
N ASP A 23 -14.08 2.71 -0.47
CA ASP A 23 -13.32 3.93 -0.17
C ASP A 23 -11.81 3.73 -0.46
N PRO A 24 -11.23 4.49 -1.40
CA PRO A 24 -9.83 4.35 -1.79
C PRO A 24 -8.84 4.55 -0.63
N ALA A 25 -9.23 5.27 0.43
CA ALA A 25 -8.40 5.45 1.62
C ALA A 25 -8.25 4.16 2.45
N LYS A 26 -9.12 3.17 2.26
CA LYS A 26 -9.04 1.85 2.92
C LYS A 26 -8.10 0.88 2.21
N LEU A 27 -7.70 1.19 0.97
CA LEU A 27 -6.84 0.38 0.12
C LEU A 27 -5.46 1.03 -0.05
N VAL A 28 -4.48 0.49 0.66
CA VAL A 28 -3.09 0.94 0.59
C VAL A 28 -2.39 0.22 -0.56
N PRO A 29 -1.90 0.93 -1.59
CA PRO A 29 -1.19 0.30 -2.70
C PRO A 29 0.25 -0.06 -2.31
N VAL A 30 0.69 -1.25 -2.74
CA VAL A 30 2.10 -1.70 -2.74
C VAL A 30 2.42 -2.11 -4.18
N LEU A 31 3.06 -1.19 -4.91
CA LEU A 31 3.29 -1.29 -6.35
C LEU A 31 4.72 -1.72 -6.64
N HIS A 32 4.90 -2.64 -7.59
CA HIS A 32 6.21 -3.10 -8.04
C HIS A 32 6.28 -3.21 -9.56
N TYR A 33 7.09 -2.38 -10.21
CA TYR A 33 7.18 -2.36 -11.68
C TYR A 33 8.61 -2.02 -12.15
N ASP A 34 9.58 -2.87 -11.83
CA ASP A 34 10.99 -2.72 -12.24
C ASP A 34 11.47 -3.79 -13.25
N GLY A 35 10.56 -4.65 -13.71
CA GLY A 35 10.84 -5.76 -14.62
C GLY A 35 11.31 -7.05 -13.94
N THR A 36 11.50 -7.06 -12.61
CA THR A 36 11.84 -8.27 -11.85
C THR A 36 10.60 -8.90 -11.20
N PRO A 37 10.60 -10.21 -10.89
CA PRO A 37 9.53 -10.82 -10.10
C PRO A 37 9.45 -10.18 -8.71
N ILE A 38 8.24 -9.82 -8.28
CA ILE A 38 8.02 -9.32 -6.93
C ILE A 38 8.40 -10.40 -5.90
N THR A 39 9.20 -10.02 -4.90
CA THR A 39 9.71 -10.97 -3.90
C THR A 39 9.01 -10.82 -2.57
N ALA A 40 8.96 -11.91 -1.78
CA ALA A 40 8.44 -11.85 -0.40
C ALA A 40 9.20 -10.84 0.47
N ARG A 41 10.51 -10.68 0.25
CA ARG A 41 11.35 -9.69 0.95
C ARG A 41 10.90 -8.26 0.64
N PHE A 42 10.62 -7.95 -0.63
CA PHE A 42 10.08 -6.66 -1.02
C PHE A 42 8.72 -6.40 -0.36
N ILE A 43 7.79 -7.36 -0.46
CA ILE A 43 6.44 -7.22 0.08
C ILE A 43 6.47 -6.97 1.59
N ALA A 44 7.23 -7.79 2.34
CA ALA A 44 7.36 -7.64 3.78
C ALA A 44 7.99 -6.29 4.17
N GLY A 45 9.02 -5.85 3.46
CA GLY A 45 9.68 -4.55 3.67
C GLY A 45 8.72 -3.38 3.45
N ALA A 46 8.08 -3.32 2.28
CA ALA A 46 7.15 -2.24 1.92
C ALA A 46 5.97 -2.13 2.89
N ILE A 47 5.38 -3.26 3.29
CA ILE A 47 4.29 -3.28 4.28
C ILE A 47 4.80 -2.81 5.65
N GLY A 48 5.97 -3.27 6.08
CA GLY A 48 6.57 -2.90 7.37
C GLY A 48 6.87 -1.41 7.47
N GLU A 49 7.41 -0.81 6.41
CA GLU A 49 7.66 0.63 6.30
C GLU A 49 6.36 1.43 6.45
N HIS A 50 5.30 1.03 5.73
CA HIS A 50 4.01 1.71 5.78
C HIS A 50 3.38 1.69 7.19
N ILE A 51 3.48 0.56 7.89
CA ILE A 51 3.00 0.42 9.28
C ILE A 51 3.82 1.32 10.22
N THR A 52 5.14 1.37 10.03
CA THR A 52 6.04 2.18 10.86
C THR A 52 5.79 3.68 10.67
N GLN A 53 5.68 4.15 9.44
CA GLN A 53 5.36 5.55 9.13
C GLN A 53 4.04 5.98 9.77
N LYS A 54 3.02 5.14 9.70
CA LYS A 54 1.72 5.42 10.32
C LYS A 54 1.81 5.50 11.86
N ARG A 55 2.67 4.70 12.49
CA ARG A 55 2.90 4.77 13.95
C ARG A 55 3.60 6.07 14.35
N VAL A 56 4.63 6.48 13.61
CA VAL A 56 5.35 7.73 13.89
C VAL A 56 4.43 8.94 13.75
N ALA A 57 3.66 9.02 12.66
CA ALA A 57 2.69 10.10 12.46
C ALA A 57 1.63 10.19 13.58
N GLY A 58 1.23 9.05 14.16
CA GLY A 58 0.32 9.02 15.31
C GLY A 58 0.99 9.41 16.64
N ALA A 59 2.28 9.14 16.80
CA ALA A 59 3.03 9.52 18.00
C ALA A 59 3.26 11.04 18.06
N ASP A 60 3.56 11.67 16.92
CA ASP A 60 3.79 13.12 16.84
C ASP A 60 2.49 13.93 17.09
N SER A 61 1.32 13.36 16.79
CA SER A 61 0.02 14.00 17.05
C SER A 61 -0.38 14.08 18.53
N CYS A 62 0.32 13.38 19.43
CA CYS A 62 0.05 13.38 20.88
C CYS A 62 0.85 14.45 21.64
N ALA A 63 1.83 15.10 20.98
CA ALA A 63 2.74 16.07 21.60
C ALA A 63 2.37 17.55 21.36
N ALA A 64 1.16 17.85 20.88
CA ALA A 64 0.67 19.19 20.58
C ALA A 64 -0.54 19.58 21.42
#